data_AF-A0A9X2RX91-F1
#
_entry.id   AF-A0A9X2RX91-F1
#
_cell.length_a   1.000
_cell.length_b   1.000
_cell.length_c   1.000
_cell.angle_alpha   90.00
_cell.angle_beta   90.00
_cell.angle_gamma   90.00
#
_symmetry.space_group_name_H-M   'P 1'
#
loop_
_entity.id
_entity.type
_entity.pdbx_description
1 polymer ?
#
loop_
_entity_poly.entity_id
_entity_poly.type
_entity_poly.pdbx_seq_one_letter_code
_entity_poly.pdbx_strand_id
1 'polypeptide(L)'
;MSPGTYVGVWWELQRRHTTWTEGPRHGATTERVKRYIDLAREAGASSVLAEGWNTNAGGDWTGQDFLTPRADFDLAEVLRYAQANGVGFTAHNETRGFVDYYEQHLETIFARYAELGIHSVKTGYATKFVLGGVNRSHFDQEAVRHYQRVVETAARHQIMIIAHEAIKPTGLARTYPNMMTGEGVAGMEQHNYMGRLGNPPEQATILPFTRFMGGPADYTPGVLNVTWDPAGLGTRVQTTSAAQLALYSVFFSPLQMLADTPENYHSHPGFAYLKDMPASWDETRFLDCVIGDYTVAARRKGHTWYLGAITDEYDRTLRLPLRFLGRGRYTAEIYSDAADTSWHDNPLPIDVRTETVRASTVLKLKLVAGGGTAIRFRRVRS
;
A
#
# COMPACT_ATOMS: atom_id res chain seq x y z
N MET A 1 -2.87 6.16 16.01
CA MET A 1 -1.70 5.59 15.31
C MET A 1 -0.97 6.71 14.56
N SER A 2 0.28 6.48 14.16
CA SER A 2 1.14 7.45 13.46
C SER A 2 1.51 6.89 12.07
N PRO A 3 2.13 7.67 11.17
CA PRO A 3 2.57 7.16 9.88
C PRO A 3 3.40 5.88 10.02
N GLY A 4 3.12 4.88 9.19
CA GLY A 4 3.79 3.58 9.23
C GLY A 4 3.42 2.70 8.04
N THR A 5 3.92 1.47 8.05
CA THR A 5 3.46 0.43 7.12
C THR A 5 2.31 -0.36 7.72
N TYR A 6 1.55 -1.07 6.89
CA TYR A 6 0.54 -2.04 7.32
C TYR A 6 0.57 -3.26 6.40
N VAL A 7 0.10 -4.40 6.89
CA VAL A 7 -0.09 -5.64 6.09
C VAL A 7 -1.58 -5.95 6.04
N GLY A 8 -2.01 -6.96 5.29
CA GLY A 8 -3.41 -7.38 5.43
C GLY A 8 -3.82 -8.58 4.60
N VAL A 9 -4.89 -9.22 5.07
CA VAL A 9 -5.67 -10.19 4.30
C VAL A 9 -6.35 -9.42 3.17
N TRP A 10 -5.70 -9.37 2.01
CA TRP A 10 -6.11 -8.54 0.88
C TRP A 10 -5.63 -9.09 -0.44
N TRP A 11 -4.33 -9.28 -0.62
CA TRP A 11 -3.80 -9.68 -1.93
C TRP A 11 -4.25 -11.08 -2.31
N GLU A 12 -4.39 -12.00 -1.36
CA GLU A 12 -4.97 -13.31 -1.62
C GLU A 12 -6.45 -13.24 -2.04
N LEU A 13 -7.18 -12.21 -1.65
CA LEU A 13 -8.56 -11.95 -2.07
C LEU A 13 -8.57 -11.43 -3.52
N GLN A 14 -7.70 -10.44 -3.81
CA GLN A 14 -7.54 -9.90 -5.16
C GLN A 14 -7.12 -10.98 -6.16
N ARG A 15 -6.23 -11.90 -5.76
CA ARG A 15 -5.77 -13.04 -6.57
C ARG A 15 -6.73 -14.23 -6.56
N ARG A 16 -7.92 -14.10 -5.95
CA ARG A 16 -8.98 -15.12 -5.87
C ARG A 16 -8.53 -16.45 -5.25
N HIS A 17 -7.44 -16.42 -4.49
CA HIS A 17 -6.98 -17.55 -3.70
C HIS A 17 -7.96 -17.80 -2.54
N THR A 18 -8.36 -16.71 -1.88
CA THR A 18 -9.39 -16.67 -0.84
C THR A 18 -10.59 -15.82 -1.28
N THR A 19 -11.65 -15.79 -0.47
CA THR A 19 -12.90 -15.07 -0.71
C THR A 19 -13.22 -14.10 0.42
N TRP A 20 -13.88 -12.98 0.11
CA TRP A 20 -14.45 -12.07 1.12
C TRP A 20 -15.66 -12.68 1.83
N THR A 21 -16.34 -13.63 1.17
CA THR A 21 -17.51 -14.32 1.72
C THR A 21 -17.07 -15.53 2.54
N GLU A 22 -17.81 -15.79 3.62
CA GLU A 22 -17.68 -16.96 4.48
C GLU A 22 -17.79 -18.27 3.68
N GLY A 23 -17.04 -19.27 4.12
CA GLY A 23 -16.97 -20.59 3.50
C GLY A 23 -15.55 -21.17 3.55
N PRO A 24 -15.29 -22.31 2.90
CA PRO A 24 -14.02 -23.03 3.01
C PRO A 24 -12.77 -22.23 2.59
N ARG A 25 -12.95 -21.15 1.83
CA ARG A 25 -11.87 -20.26 1.36
C ARG A 25 -11.97 -18.84 1.90
N HIS A 26 -12.76 -18.60 2.94
CA HIS A 26 -12.87 -17.27 3.53
C HIS A 26 -11.48 -16.75 3.97
N GLY A 27 -11.15 -15.53 3.56
CA GLY A 27 -9.87 -14.89 3.84
C GLY A 27 -9.75 -14.42 5.28
N ALA A 28 -10.72 -13.65 5.78
CA ALA A 28 -10.67 -13.08 7.12
C ALA A 28 -11.15 -14.07 8.18
N THR A 29 -10.33 -15.08 8.46
CA THR A 29 -10.52 -15.98 9.62
C THR A 29 -9.59 -15.58 10.76
N THR A 30 -9.96 -15.89 12.01
CA THR A 30 -9.11 -15.61 13.18
C THR A 30 -7.69 -16.15 13.01
N GLU A 31 -7.55 -17.38 12.50
CA GLU A 31 -6.25 -18.03 12.29
C GLU A 31 -5.38 -17.27 11.27
N ARG A 32 -5.95 -16.92 10.11
CA ARG A 32 -5.19 -16.24 9.06
C ARG A 32 -4.80 -14.83 9.48
N VAL A 33 -5.69 -14.11 10.15
CA VAL A 33 -5.39 -12.75 10.62
C VAL A 33 -4.30 -12.76 11.68
N LYS A 34 -4.23 -13.78 12.54
CA LYS A 34 -3.08 -13.97 13.46
C LYS A 34 -1.76 -14.16 12.72
N ARG A 35 -1.73 -14.93 11.62
CA ARG A 35 -0.53 -15.05 10.78
C ARG A 35 -0.10 -13.71 10.17
N TYR A 36 -1.05 -12.88 9.76
CA TYR A 36 -0.76 -11.51 9.31
C TYR A 36 -0.30 -10.58 10.45
N ILE A 37 -0.81 -10.76 11.68
CA ILE A 37 -0.28 -10.05 12.86
C ILE A 37 1.18 -10.43 13.11
N ASP A 38 1.53 -11.72 12.97
CA ASP A 38 2.91 -12.18 13.10
C ASP A 38 3.81 -11.57 12.01
N LEU A 39 3.33 -11.52 10.76
CA LEU A 39 4.01 -10.82 9.66
C LEU A 39 4.19 -9.32 9.96
N ALA A 40 3.14 -8.65 10.46
CA ALA A 40 3.19 -7.24 10.82
C ALA A 40 4.28 -6.98 11.87
N ARG A 41 4.34 -7.81 12.92
CA ARG A 41 5.37 -7.73 13.95
C ARG A 41 6.77 -7.93 13.38
N GLU A 42 6.95 -8.93 12.52
CA GLU A 42 8.26 -9.20 11.90
C GLU A 42 8.71 -8.08 10.96
N ALA A 43 7.77 -7.47 10.23
CA ALA A 43 8.04 -6.40 9.29
C ALA A 43 8.20 -5.02 9.95
N GLY A 44 7.83 -4.88 11.23
CA GLY A 44 7.71 -3.57 11.89
C GLY A 44 6.51 -2.75 11.40
N ALA A 45 5.49 -3.43 10.85
CA ALA A 45 4.25 -2.81 10.41
C ALA A 45 3.36 -2.42 11.60
N SER A 46 2.69 -1.28 11.46
CA SER A 46 1.87 -0.67 12.51
C SER A 46 0.50 -1.32 12.69
N SER A 47 -0.06 -1.92 11.65
CA SER A 47 -1.39 -2.53 11.70
C SER A 47 -1.59 -3.66 10.69
N VAL A 48 -2.64 -4.45 10.92
CA VAL A 48 -3.16 -5.46 10.00
C VAL A 48 -4.56 -5.04 9.51
N LEU A 49 -4.75 -5.03 8.19
CA LEU A 49 -6.06 -4.93 7.52
C LEU A 49 -6.67 -6.33 7.38
N ALA A 50 -7.97 -6.45 7.60
CA ALA A 50 -8.73 -7.64 7.24
C ALA A 50 -9.99 -7.24 6.47
N GLU A 51 -10.06 -7.57 5.18
CA GLU A 51 -11.29 -7.41 4.41
C GLU A 51 -12.13 -8.70 4.48
N GLY A 52 -13.46 -8.57 4.55
CA GLY A 52 -14.36 -9.72 4.71
C GLY A 52 -14.69 -10.07 6.16
N TRP A 53 -14.12 -9.36 7.14
CA TRP A 53 -14.24 -9.68 8.57
C TRP A 53 -15.68 -9.57 9.11
N ASN A 54 -16.52 -8.71 8.53
CA ASN A 54 -17.88 -8.41 9.01
C ASN A 54 -18.98 -9.13 8.20
N THR A 55 -20.16 -9.26 8.82
CA THR A 55 -21.35 -9.82 8.16
C THR A 55 -21.72 -9.03 6.91
N ASN A 56 -22.21 -9.73 5.90
CA ASN A 56 -22.56 -9.20 4.58
C ASN A 56 -21.40 -8.54 3.79
N ALA A 57 -20.15 -8.72 4.23
CA ALA A 57 -18.98 -8.45 3.42
C ALA A 57 -18.81 -9.51 2.31
N GLY A 58 -18.46 -9.08 1.10
CA GLY A 58 -18.46 -9.91 -0.12
C GLY A 58 -19.84 -10.01 -0.79
N GLY A 59 -19.86 -10.33 -2.09
CA GLY A 59 -21.12 -10.45 -2.84
C GLY A 59 -21.71 -9.10 -3.24
N ASP A 60 -22.93 -8.79 -2.77
CA ASP A 60 -23.65 -7.53 -3.05
C ASP A 60 -23.28 -6.38 -2.09
N TRP A 61 -22.65 -6.70 -0.95
CA TRP A 61 -22.23 -5.75 0.09
C TRP A 61 -23.38 -4.91 0.67
N THR A 62 -24.61 -5.43 0.63
CA THR A 62 -25.79 -4.74 1.17
C THR A 62 -26.13 -5.23 2.58
N GLY A 63 -26.84 -4.40 3.37
CA GLY A 63 -27.28 -4.79 4.71
C GLY A 63 -26.15 -5.01 5.74
N GLN A 64 -24.99 -4.40 5.53
CA GLN A 64 -23.89 -4.42 6.49
C GLN A 64 -24.15 -3.42 7.64
N ASP A 65 -23.87 -3.83 8.88
CA ASP A 65 -23.83 -2.93 10.04
C ASP A 65 -22.42 -2.39 10.36
N PHE A 66 -21.41 -2.91 9.65
CA PHE A 66 -19.98 -2.62 9.83
C PHE A 66 -19.41 -2.97 11.21
N LEU A 67 -20.15 -3.71 12.05
CA LEU A 67 -19.77 -3.98 13.44
C LEU A 67 -19.77 -5.46 13.78
N THR A 68 -20.68 -6.23 13.18
CA THR A 68 -20.85 -7.64 13.51
C THR A 68 -19.85 -8.49 12.72
N PRO A 69 -18.94 -9.23 13.38
CA PRO A 69 -18.01 -10.10 12.68
C PRO A 69 -18.69 -11.37 12.12
N ARG A 70 -18.06 -12.02 11.15
CA ARG A 70 -18.42 -13.37 10.68
C ARG A 70 -18.18 -14.43 11.77
N ALA A 71 -18.83 -15.59 11.66
CA ALA A 71 -18.75 -16.63 12.68
C ALA A 71 -17.34 -17.24 12.84
N ASP A 72 -16.52 -17.21 11.79
CA ASP A 72 -15.13 -17.68 11.76
C ASP A 72 -14.09 -16.57 12.04
N PHE A 73 -14.56 -15.39 12.44
CA PHE A 73 -13.73 -14.25 12.83
C PHE A 73 -14.07 -13.78 14.26
N ASP A 74 -13.37 -14.33 15.25
CA ASP A 74 -13.38 -13.81 16.62
C ASP A 74 -12.61 -12.48 16.70
N LEU A 75 -13.34 -11.37 16.56
CA LEU A 75 -12.80 -10.01 16.63
C LEU A 75 -12.11 -9.74 17.98
N ALA A 76 -12.67 -10.21 19.10
CA ALA A 76 -12.12 -9.94 20.42
C ALA A 76 -10.74 -10.60 20.58
N GLU A 77 -10.63 -11.86 20.14
CA GLU A 77 -9.36 -12.59 20.16
C GLU A 77 -8.33 -11.99 19.18
N VAL A 78 -8.75 -11.54 18.00
CA VAL A 78 -7.88 -10.85 17.04
C VAL A 78 -7.32 -9.56 17.63
N LEU A 79 -8.18 -8.70 18.20
CA LEU A 79 -7.75 -7.43 18.80
C LEU A 79 -6.81 -7.67 19.99
N ARG A 80 -7.12 -8.65 20.85
CA ARG A 80 -6.26 -9.05 21.97
C ARG A 80 -4.88 -9.53 21.48
N TYR A 81 -4.84 -10.37 20.45
CA TYR A 81 -3.58 -10.90 19.89
C TYR A 81 -2.77 -9.80 19.19
N ALA A 82 -3.42 -8.90 18.47
CA ALA A 82 -2.79 -7.75 17.82
C ALA A 82 -2.12 -6.85 18.86
N GLN A 83 -2.86 -6.48 19.93
CA GLN A 83 -2.35 -5.67 21.02
C GLN A 83 -1.15 -6.33 21.72
N ALA A 84 -1.21 -7.64 21.99
CA ALA A 84 -0.12 -8.40 22.60
C ALA A 84 1.18 -8.41 21.75
N ASN A 85 1.05 -8.19 20.44
CA ASN A 85 2.18 -8.11 19.50
C ASN A 85 2.53 -6.66 19.10
N GLY A 86 1.91 -5.65 19.71
CA GLY A 86 2.17 -4.24 19.38
C GLY A 86 1.64 -3.80 18.01
N VAL A 87 0.66 -4.52 17.46
CA VAL A 87 0.07 -4.30 16.13
C VAL A 87 -1.35 -3.77 16.30
N GLY A 88 -1.72 -2.73 15.54
CA GLY A 88 -3.09 -2.23 15.46
C GLY A 88 -3.96 -3.03 14.49
N PHE A 89 -5.28 -2.84 14.56
CA PHE A 89 -6.21 -3.37 13.57
C PHE A 89 -6.73 -2.23 12.68
N THR A 90 -6.73 -2.46 11.36
CA THR A 90 -7.38 -1.59 10.38
C THR A 90 -8.67 -2.27 9.95
N ALA A 91 -9.81 -1.71 10.37
CA ALA A 91 -11.12 -2.22 9.95
C ALA A 91 -11.39 -1.87 8.47
N HIS A 92 -12.22 -2.69 7.82
CA HIS A 92 -12.66 -2.44 6.44
C HIS A 92 -14.16 -2.12 6.40
N ASN A 93 -14.49 -0.95 5.83
CA ASN A 93 -15.85 -0.46 5.63
C ASN A 93 -16.11 -0.27 4.13
N GLU A 94 -16.36 -1.36 3.40
CA GLU A 94 -16.77 -1.31 2.00
C GLU A 94 -18.29 -1.11 1.90
N THR A 95 -18.70 -0.03 1.23
CA THR A 95 -20.12 0.33 1.05
C THR A 95 -20.68 -0.15 -0.28
N ARG A 96 -19.81 -0.53 -1.21
CA ARG A 96 -20.09 -0.76 -2.65
C ARG A 96 -20.90 0.39 -3.27
N GLY A 97 -20.71 1.59 -2.73
CA GLY A 97 -21.40 2.78 -3.16
C GLY A 97 -22.78 3.01 -2.55
N PHE A 98 -23.35 2.09 -1.77
CA PHE A 98 -24.65 2.28 -1.11
C PHE A 98 -24.43 2.87 0.29
N VAL A 99 -24.44 4.19 0.38
CA VAL A 99 -23.90 4.89 1.56
C VAL A 99 -24.94 5.24 2.63
N ASP A 100 -26.24 5.07 2.36
CA ASP A 100 -27.32 5.52 3.24
C ASP A 100 -27.19 5.01 4.69
N TYR A 101 -27.00 3.69 4.86
CA TYR A 101 -26.83 3.13 6.21
C TYR A 101 -25.55 3.64 6.86
N TYR A 102 -24.44 3.63 6.12
CA TYR A 102 -23.15 4.06 6.65
C TYR A 102 -23.21 5.53 7.10
N GLU A 103 -23.81 6.40 6.30
CA GLU A 103 -23.98 7.83 6.58
C GLU A 103 -24.83 8.08 7.83
N GLN A 104 -25.94 7.34 8.01
CA GLN A 104 -26.81 7.47 9.17
C GLN A 104 -26.18 6.96 10.47
N HIS A 105 -25.18 6.08 10.39
CA HIS A 105 -24.61 5.38 11.53
C HIS A 105 -23.12 5.66 11.78
N LEU A 106 -22.51 6.65 11.10
CA LEU A 106 -21.09 6.98 11.24
C LEU A 106 -20.66 7.15 12.70
N GLU A 107 -21.44 7.89 13.49
CA GLU A 107 -21.13 8.15 14.90
C GLU A 107 -21.13 6.86 15.72
N THR A 108 -22.15 6.01 15.56
CA THR A 108 -22.25 4.72 16.25
C THR A 108 -21.11 3.78 15.86
N ILE A 109 -20.81 3.67 14.57
CA ILE A 109 -19.77 2.77 14.05
C ILE A 109 -18.40 3.21 14.58
N PHE A 110 -18.07 4.49 14.48
CA PHE A 110 -16.76 5.00 14.90
C PHE A 110 -16.60 5.09 16.41
N ALA A 111 -17.65 5.39 17.17
CA ALA A 111 -17.62 5.28 18.63
C ALA A 111 -17.31 3.83 19.05
N ARG A 112 -17.96 2.85 18.40
CA ARG A 112 -17.73 1.44 18.69
C ARG A 112 -16.31 1.00 18.32
N TYR A 113 -15.77 1.47 17.20
CA TYR A 113 -14.37 1.22 16.84
C TYR A 113 -13.40 1.80 17.88
N ALA A 114 -13.63 3.03 18.35
CA ALA A 114 -12.82 3.63 19.40
C ALA A 114 -12.88 2.86 20.72
N GLU A 115 -14.07 2.40 21.14
CA GLU A 115 -14.24 1.52 22.33
C GLU A 115 -13.46 0.22 22.21
N LEU A 116 -13.37 -0.35 21.00
CA LEU A 116 -12.62 -1.57 20.70
C LEU A 116 -11.11 -1.32 20.51
N GLY A 117 -10.64 -0.07 20.54
CA GLY A 117 -9.25 0.29 20.30
C GLY A 117 -8.85 0.27 18.81
N ILE A 118 -9.81 0.30 17.90
CA ILE A 118 -9.59 0.35 16.45
C ILE A 118 -9.45 1.82 16.04
N HIS A 119 -8.24 2.20 15.61
CA HIS A 119 -7.90 3.60 15.26
C HIS A 119 -7.53 3.80 13.78
N SER A 120 -7.90 2.86 12.91
CA SER A 120 -7.63 2.90 11.47
C SER A 120 -8.77 2.21 10.72
N VAL A 121 -9.27 2.84 9.66
CA VAL A 121 -10.34 2.31 8.81
C VAL A 121 -9.99 2.52 7.35
N LYS A 122 -10.06 1.44 6.57
CA LYS A 122 -10.13 1.50 5.11
C LYS A 122 -11.59 1.56 4.69
N THR A 123 -11.99 2.62 4.01
CA THR A 123 -13.35 2.75 3.45
C THR A 123 -13.33 2.46 1.95
N GLY A 124 -14.39 1.86 1.42
CA GLY A 124 -14.56 1.59 -0.01
C GLY A 124 -15.93 2.05 -0.53
N TYR A 125 -15.95 2.49 -1.79
CA TYR A 125 -17.16 2.95 -2.48
C TYR A 125 -17.24 2.33 -3.88
N ALA A 126 -16.96 1.03 -3.97
CA ALA A 126 -16.82 0.33 -5.23
C ALA A 126 -18.10 0.47 -6.10
N THR A 127 -17.93 0.73 -7.39
CA THR A 127 -18.97 0.79 -8.45
C THR A 127 -19.79 2.08 -8.54
N LYS A 128 -20.62 2.43 -7.56
CA LYS A 128 -21.63 3.51 -7.64
C LYS A 128 -21.46 4.50 -6.49
N PHE A 129 -22.21 5.59 -6.51
CA PHE A 129 -22.41 6.40 -5.32
C PHE A 129 -23.91 6.71 -5.19
N VAL A 130 -24.59 6.02 -4.29
CA VAL A 130 -26.04 6.12 -4.07
C VAL A 130 -26.31 6.65 -2.68
N LEU A 131 -26.92 7.84 -2.62
CA LEU A 131 -27.36 8.50 -1.39
C LEU A 131 -28.80 8.99 -1.57
N GLY A 132 -29.68 8.64 -0.64
CA GLY A 132 -31.11 8.94 -0.71
C GLY A 132 -31.79 8.32 -1.93
N GLY A 133 -31.34 7.14 -2.36
CA GLY A 133 -31.83 6.46 -3.57
C GLY A 133 -31.39 7.11 -4.90
N VAL A 134 -30.58 8.16 -4.88
CA VAL A 134 -30.07 8.82 -6.09
C VAL A 134 -28.65 8.38 -6.38
N ASN A 135 -28.43 7.78 -7.56
CA ASN A 135 -27.09 7.47 -8.04
C ASN A 135 -26.41 8.72 -8.60
N ARG A 136 -25.22 9.02 -8.12
CA ARG A 136 -24.45 10.25 -8.39
C ARG A 136 -23.04 9.87 -8.85
N SER A 137 -22.33 10.87 -9.38
CA SER A 137 -20.88 10.75 -9.53
C SER A 137 -20.23 10.72 -8.14
N HIS A 138 -19.16 9.95 -7.97
CA HIS A 138 -18.28 10.05 -6.79
C HIS A 138 -17.66 11.44 -6.62
N PHE A 139 -17.75 12.33 -7.62
CA PHE A 139 -17.27 13.70 -7.57
C PHE A 139 -18.39 14.74 -7.40
N ASP A 140 -19.64 14.29 -7.23
CA ASP A 140 -20.79 15.16 -6.96
C ASP A 140 -20.65 15.89 -5.62
N GLN A 141 -21.31 17.04 -5.47
CA GLN A 141 -21.27 17.82 -4.22
C GLN A 141 -21.74 17.00 -3.02
N GLU A 142 -22.77 16.17 -3.16
CA GLU A 142 -23.25 15.34 -2.06
C GLU A 142 -22.27 14.22 -1.69
N ALA A 143 -21.57 13.65 -2.67
CA ALA A 143 -20.50 12.68 -2.42
C ALA A 143 -19.33 13.32 -1.68
N VAL A 144 -18.90 14.51 -2.09
CA VAL A 144 -17.85 15.27 -1.39
C VAL A 144 -18.26 15.58 0.05
N ARG A 145 -19.52 15.96 0.29
CA ARG A 145 -20.04 16.19 1.65
C ARG A 145 -20.06 14.90 2.48
N HIS A 146 -20.40 13.76 1.88
CA HIS A 146 -20.33 12.45 2.54
C HIS A 146 -18.91 12.13 3.00
N TYR A 147 -17.92 12.20 2.09
CA TYR A 147 -16.53 11.92 2.45
C TYR A 147 -16.02 12.86 3.56
N GLN A 148 -16.41 14.14 3.52
CA GLN A 148 -16.08 15.10 4.59
C GLN A 148 -16.68 14.67 5.95
N ARG A 149 -17.96 14.26 5.98
CA ARG A 149 -18.61 13.75 7.20
C ARG A 149 -17.89 12.53 7.77
N VAL A 150 -17.45 11.62 6.91
CA VAL A 150 -16.66 10.44 7.32
C VAL A 150 -15.34 10.88 7.96
N VAL A 151 -14.57 11.76 7.32
CA VAL A 151 -13.28 12.24 7.84
C VAL A 151 -13.43 12.97 9.18
N GLU A 152 -14.43 13.86 9.31
CA GLU A 152 -14.69 14.62 10.52
C GLU A 152 -15.15 13.74 11.69
N THR A 153 -16.03 12.78 11.40
CA THR A 153 -16.52 11.85 12.42
C THR A 153 -15.40 10.95 12.90
N ALA A 154 -14.58 10.42 11.98
CA ALA A 154 -13.40 9.65 12.33
C ALA A 154 -12.41 10.47 13.19
N ALA A 155 -12.22 11.75 12.88
CA ALA A 155 -11.34 12.62 13.65
C ALA A 155 -11.79 12.80 15.11
N ARG A 156 -13.11 12.96 15.35
CA ARG A 156 -13.67 13.04 16.73
C ARG A 156 -13.39 11.79 17.56
N HIS A 157 -13.31 10.63 16.90
CA HIS A 157 -13.03 9.32 17.51
C HIS A 157 -11.55 8.89 17.41
N GLN A 158 -10.66 9.81 17.00
CA GLN A 158 -9.22 9.54 16.84
C GLN A 158 -8.91 8.36 15.89
N ILE A 159 -9.69 8.24 14.82
CA ILE A 159 -9.58 7.20 13.79
C ILE A 159 -8.96 7.80 12.52
N MET A 160 -7.96 7.11 11.99
CA MET A 160 -7.36 7.39 10.69
C MET A 160 -8.18 6.79 9.55
N ILE A 161 -8.21 7.47 8.40
CA ILE A 161 -8.92 7.06 7.20
C ILE A 161 -7.96 6.75 6.05
N ILE A 162 -8.19 5.60 5.41
CA ILE A 162 -7.65 5.16 4.12
C ILE A 162 -8.84 5.08 3.16
N ALA A 163 -9.02 6.06 2.27
CA ALA A 163 -10.24 6.14 1.44
C ALA A 163 -10.05 5.62 0.01
N HIS A 164 -10.60 4.45 -0.30
CA HIS A 164 -10.69 3.92 -1.67
C HIS A 164 -11.96 4.46 -2.37
N GLU A 165 -11.96 4.54 -3.70
CA GLU A 165 -12.99 5.13 -4.58
C GLU A 165 -13.53 6.54 -4.22
N ALA A 166 -12.86 7.26 -3.32
CA ALA A 166 -13.31 8.58 -2.88
C ALA A 166 -12.95 9.70 -3.88
N ILE A 167 -13.33 10.94 -3.54
CA ILE A 167 -12.90 12.14 -4.27
C ILE A 167 -11.36 12.24 -4.32
N LYS A 168 -10.82 12.71 -5.46
CA LYS A 168 -9.39 12.97 -5.62
C LYS A 168 -8.84 13.88 -4.51
N PRO A 169 -7.59 13.70 -4.06
CA PRO A 169 -7.04 14.54 -3.01
C PRO A 169 -6.81 15.97 -3.50
N THR A 170 -7.12 16.94 -2.63
CA THR A 170 -6.99 18.39 -2.87
C THR A 170 -6.22 19.09 -1.74
N GLY A 171 -5.46 18.33 -0.94
CA GLY A 171 -4.72 18.84 0.22
C GLY A 171 -5.48 18.82 1.55
N LEU A 172 -6.67 18.20 1.61
CA LEU A 172 -7.50 18.13 2.84
C LEU A 172 -6.74 17.57 4.05
N ALA A 173 -5.77 16.68 3.84
CA ALA A 173 -4.91 16.11 4.89
C ALA A 173 -4.15 17.18 5.70
N ARG A 174 -3.97 18.40 5.18
CA ARG A 174 -3.42 19.53 5.95
C ARG A 174 -4.37 19.99 7.05
N THR A 175 -5.67 20.03 6.77
CA THR A 175 -6.71 20.46 7.71
C THR A 175 -7.15 19.31 8.61
N TYR A 176 -7.25 18.10 8.05
CA TYR A 176 -7.63 16.87 8.76
C TYR A 176 -6.53 15.82 8.62
N PRO A 177 -5.51 15.83 9.50
CA PRO A 177 -4.37 14.91 9.42
C PRO A 177 -4.71 13.43 9.61
N ASN A 178 -5.93 13.11 10.08
CA ASN A 178 -6.42 11.74 10.14
C ASN A 178 -6.82 11.19 8.76
N MET A 179 -7.00 12.05 7.74
CA MET A 179 -7.09 11.63 6.34
C MET A 179 -5.69 11.25 5.83
N MET A 180 -5.29 10.01 6.10
CA MET A 180 -3.91 9.56 5.89
C MET A 180 -3.62 9.40 4.40
N THR A 181 -4.49 8.71 3.68
CA THR A 181 -4.29 8.42 2.27
C THR A 181 -5.61 8.04 1.60
N GLY A 182 -5.60 7.91 0.29
CA GLY A 182 -6.70 7.34 -0.47
C GLY A 182 -6.19 6.70 -1.76
N GLU A 183 -7.01 5.92 -2.45
CA GLU A 183 -6.57 5.26 -3.67
C GLU A 183 -6.66 6.22 -4.87
N GLY A 184 -7.83 6.33 -5.51
CA GLY A 184 -8.07 7.25 -6.64
C GLY A 184 -7.05 7.09 -7.78
N VAL A 185 -6.54 5.86 -7.96
CA VAL A 185 -5.52 5.47 -8.92
C VAL A 185 -5.78 4.04 -9.32
N ALA A 186 -5.37 3.62 -10.52
CA ALA A 186 -5.31 2.20 -10.81
C ALA A 186 -4.13 1.58 -10.04
N GLY A 187 -4.41 1.15 -8.80
CA GLY A 187 -3.42 0.59 -7.87
C GLY A 187 -3.03 -0.85 -8.17
N MET A 188 -2.40 -1.52 -7.20
CA MET A 188 -1.90 -2.90 -7.39
C MET A 188 -3.01 -3.90 -7.76
N GLU A 189 -4.22 -3.72 -7.26
CA GLU A 189 -5.37 -4.57 -7.60
C GLU A 189 -5.75 -4.56 -9.08
N GLN A 190 -5.46 -3.47 -9.80
CA GLN A 190 -5.80 -3.36 -11.22
C GLN A 190 -4.93 -4.26 -12.11
N HIS A 191 -3.80 -4.77 -11.61
CA HIS A 191 -3.09 -5.87 -12.28
C HIS A 191 -3.94 -7.14 -12.42
N ASN A 192 -4.97 -7.30 -11.59
CA ASN A 192 -5.96 -8.37 -11.71
C ASN A 192 -7.14 -7.98 -12.60
N TYR A 193 -7.73 -6.80 -12.37
CA TYR A 193 -8.98 -6.40 -13.01
C TYR A 193 -8.84 -5.95 -14.47
N MET A 194 -7.66 -5.46 -14.88
CA MET A 194 -7.39 -5.05 -16.27
C MET A 194 -6.96 -6.23 -17.17
N GLY A 195 -7.08 -7.47 -16.69
CA GLY A 195 -6.73 -8.67 -17.45
C GLY A 195 -5.22 -8.84 -17.63
N ARG A 196 -4.80 -9.54 -18.70
CA ARG A 196 -3.40 -9.94 -18.92
C ARG A 196 -2.42 -8.79 -19.03
N LEU A 197 -2.88 -7.61 -19.44
CA LEU A 197 -2.04 -6.43 -19.63
C LEU A 197 -1.80 -5.66 -18.32
N GLY A 198 -2.65 -5.85 -17.30
CA GLY A 198 -2.55 -5.14 -16.02
C GLY A 198 -2.35 -3.62 -16.16
N ASN A 199 -1.74 -3.00 -15.16
CA ASN A 199 -1.17 -1.66 -15.33
C ASN A 199 0.11 -1.75 -16.17
N PRO A 200 0.32 -0.92 -17.20
CA PRO A 200 1.60 -0.89 -17.93
C PRO A 200 2.74 -0.32 -17.06
N PRO A 201 4.01 -0.71 -17.26
CA PRO A 201 5.15 -0.17 -16.52
C PRO A 201 5.23 1.36 -16.46
N GLU A 202 5.03 2.03 -17.60
CA GLU A 202 5.05 3.50 -17.70
C GLU A 202 4.06 4.20 -16.76
N GLN A 203 2.97 3.51 -16.36
CA GLN A 203 2.03 4.09 -15.40
C GLN A 203 2.77 4.53 -14.15
N ALA A 204 3.67 3.69 -13.63
CA ALA A 204 4.37 3.99 -12.39
C ALA A 204 5.30 5.21 -12.50
N THR A 205 5.78 5.54 -13.69
CA THR A 205 6.64 6.70 -13.96
C THR A 205 5.83 7.98 -14.25
N ILE A 206 4.54 7.85 -14.59
CA ILE A 206 3.60 8.96 -14.81
C ILE A 206 2.95 9.43 -13.49
N LEU A 207 2.60 8.48 -12.62
CA LEU A 207 1.82 8.76 -11.41
C LEU A 207 2.44 9.81 -10.45
N PRO A 208 3.77 9.87 -10.22
CA PRO A 208 4.38 10.87 -9.34
C PRO A 208 4.08 12.31 -9.79
N PHE A 209 3.90 12.51 -11.09
CA PHE A 209 3.72 13.81 -11.74
C PHE A 209 2.27 14.09 -12.14
N THR A 210 1.34 13.23 -11.75
CA THR A 210 -0.09 13.39 -12.04
C THR A 210 -0.89 13.16 -10.75
N ARG A 211 -1.27 11.91 -10.45
CA ARG A 211 -2.10 11.54 -9.31
C ARG A 211 -1.50 11.95 -7.97
N PHE A 212 -0.20 11.76 -7.76
CA PHE A 212 0.45 12.07 -6.49
C PHE A 212 0.65 13.57 -6.25
N MET A 213 0.46 14.42 -7.27
CA MET A 213 0.50 15.89 -7.08
C MET A 213 -0.64 16.40 -6.21
N GLY A 214 -1.80 15.72 -6.20
CA GLY A 214 -2.93 16.10 -5.35
C GLY A 214 -2.79 15.68 -3.89
N GLY A 215 -1.96 14.67 -3.61
CA GLY A 215 -1.76 14.09 -2.28
C GLY A 215 -1.33 12.62 -2.33
N PRO A 216 -1.08 12.00 -1.16
CA PRO A 216 -0.63 10.61 -1.06
C PRO A 216 -1.61 9.64 -1.73
N ALA A 217 -1.12 8.45 -2.08
CA ALA A 217 -1.96 7.38 -2.57
C ALA A 217 -1.61 6.03 -1.94
N ASP A 218 -2.63 5.27 -1.57
CA ASP A 218 -2.52 3.90 -1.11
C ASP A 218 -2.39 2.95 -2.31
N TYR A 219 -1.23 3.00 -2.99
CA TYR A 219 -0.97 2.21 -4.20
C TYR A 219 -0.83 0.71 -3.95
N THR A 220 -0.71 0.30 -2.68
CA THR A 220 -0.48 -1.08 -2.22
C THR A 220 0.73 -1.77 -2.88
N PRO A 221 1.95 -1.18 -2.82
CA PRO A 221 3.15 -1.76 -3.42
C PRO A 221 3.66 -3.00 -2.65
N GLY A 222 4.74 -3.59 -3.14
CA GLY A 222 5.51 -4.59 -2.40
C GLY A 222 5.04 -6.02 -2.61
N VAL A 223 4.38 -6.32 -3.74
CA VAL A 223 4.13 -7.69 -4.19
C VAL A 223 5.45 -8.28 -4.68
N LEU A 224 6.15 -9.04 -3.85
CA LEU A 224 7.48 -9.58 -4.19
C LEU A 224 7.41 -10.79 -5.11
N ASN A 225 6.32 -11.56 -5.04
CA ASN A 225 6.06 -12.62 -6.01
C ASN A 225 5.13 -12.08 -7.11
N VAL A 226 5.69 -11.28 -8.02
CA VAL A 226 4.92 -10.59 -9.09
C VAL A 226 4.24 -11.53 -10.09
N THR A 227 4.60 -12.82 -10.10
CA THR A 227 3.99 -13.87 -10.95
C THR A 227 3.04 -14.80 -10.18
N TRP A 228 2.80 -14.56 -8.89
CA TRP A 228 1.92 -15.41 -8.08
C TRP A 228 0.48 -15.43 -8.62
N ASP A 229 0.07 -16.55 -9.22
CA ASP A 229 -1.25 -16.75 -9.82
C ASP A 229 -1.94 -18.01 -9.26
N PRO A 230 -2.33 -17.98 -7.98
CA PRO A 230 -2.85 -19.15 -7.27
C PRO A 230 -4.19 -19.65 -7.82
N ALA A 231 -4.94 -18.81 -8.54
CA ALA A 231 -6.24 -19.12 -9.11
C ALA A 231 -6.20 -19.32 -10.64
N GLY A 232 -5.01 -19.29 -11.26
CA GLY A 232 -4.85 -19.50 -12.71
C GLY A 232 -5.58 -18.46 -13.57
N LEU A 233 -5.58 -17.20 -13.15
CA LEU A 233 -6.24 -16.09 -13.84
C LEU A 233 -5.52 -15.70 -15.13
N GLY A 234 -4.25 -16.11 -15.30
CA GLY A 234 -3.40 -15.73 -16.41
C GLY A 234 -3.00 -14.25 -16.38
N THR A 235 -3.08 -13.61 -15.23
CA THR A 235 -2.69 -12.21 -14.99
C THR A 235 -1.53 -12.15 -14.01
N ARG A 236 -0.78 -11.04 -14.00
CA ARG A 236 0.39 -10.84 -13.12
C ARG A 236 0.63 -9.35 -12.85
N VAL A 237 1.48 -9.07 -11.87
CA VAL A 237 2.02 -7.72 -11.70
C VAL A 237 3.04 -7.46 -12.81
N GLN A 238 2.86 -6.33 -13.50
CA GLN A 238 3.59 -5.98 -14.73
C GLN A 238 4.88 -5.23 -14.43
N THR A 239 5.64 -5.71 -13.46
CA THR A 239 6.95 -5.16 -13.11
C THR A 239 7.87 -6.30 -12.66
N THR A 240 9.13 -6.00 -12.35
CA THR A 240 10.03 -6.92 -11.62
C THR A 240 9.84 -6.78 -10.10
N SER A 241 10.34 -7.74 -9.33
CA SER A 241 10.34 -7.66 -7.87
C SER A 241 11.19 -6.51 -7.33
N ALA A 242 12.26 -6.10 -8.03
CA ALA A 242 13.06 -4.95 -7.62
C ALA A 242 12.31 -3.61 -7.79
N ALA A 243 11.49 -3.48 -8.84
CA ALA A 243 10.61 -2.32 -9.02
C ALA A 243 9.65 -2.16 -7.83
N GLN A 244 9.08 -3.27 -7.34
CA GLN A 244 8.17 -3.27 -6.19
C GLN A 244 8.81 -2.74 -4.91
N LEU A 245 10.11 -2.99 -4.70
CA LEU A 245 10.87 -2.40 -3.61
C LEU A 245 11.10 -0.88 -3.82
N ALA A 246 11.39 -0.47 -5.05
CA ALA A 246 11.66 0.92 -5.40
C ALA A 246 10.43 1.82 -5.21
N LEU A 247 9.22 1.28 -5.43
CA LEU A 247 7.95 2.00 -5.28
C LEU A 247 7.78 2.67 -3.91
N TYR A 248 8.30 2.09 -2.82
CA TYR A 248 8.20 2.67 -1.48
C TYR A 248 8.92 4.03 -1.34
N SER A 249 9.94 4.28 -2.17
CA SER A 249 10.63 5.58 -2.22
C SER A 249 10.09 6.49 -3.31
N VAL A 250 9.50 5.96 -4.37
CA VAL A 250 8.90 6.76 -5.46
C VAL A 250 7.54 7.30 -5.03
N PHE A 251 6.64 6.43 -4.60
CA PHE A 251 5.29 6.79 -4.17
C PHE A 251 5.28 7.16 -2.70
N PHE A 252 4.70 8.33 -2.39
CA PHE A 252 4.53 8.77 -1.01
C PHE A 252 3.15 8.37 -0.50
N SER A 253 3.12 7.70 0.65
CA SER A 253 1.92 7.61 1.48
C SER A 253 2.32 7.53 2.95
N PRO A 254 1.63 8.23 3.87
CA PRO A 254 1.89 8.12 5.30
C PRO A 254 1.38 6.81 5.90
N LEU A 255 0.56 6.05 5.17
CA LEU A 255 0.29 4.63 5.42
C LEU A 255 0.58 3.85 4.15
N GLN A 256 1.57 2.95 4.19
CA GLN A 256 1.93 2.12 3.03
C GLN A 256 1.72 0.64 3.31
N MET A 257 1.02 -0.03 2.40
CA MET A 257 0.85 -1.47 2.51
C MET A 257 2.15 -2.21 2.18
N LEU A 258 2.40 -3.30 2.89
CA LEU A 258 3.17 -4.45 2.44
C LEU A 258 2.13 -5.44 1.90
N ALA A 259 1.86 -5.36 0.58
CA ALA A 259 0.68 -5.97 -0.01
C ALA A 259 0.72 -7.50 -0.11
N ASP A 260 1.90 -8.13 -0.19
CA ASP A 260 2.01 -9.56 -0.47
C ASP A 260 1.59 -10.46 0.71
N THR A 261 1.49 -11.75 0.43
CA THR A 261 1.20 -12.77 1.44
C THR A 261 2.42 -13.05 2.33
N PRO A 262 2.24 -13.52 3.58
CA PRO A 262 3.33 -13.92 4.46
C PRO A 262 4.28 -14.91 3.78
N GLU A 263 3.75 -15.93 3.12
CA GLU A 263 4.53 -16.97 2.45
C GLU A 263 5.41 -16.40 1.34
N ASN A 264 4.88 -15.48 0.53
CA ASN A 264 5.66 -14.82 -0.52
C ASN A 264 6.76 -13.93 0.07
N TYR A 265 6.49 -13.19 1.14
CA TYR A 265 7.52 -12.40 1.83
C TYR A 265 8.64 -13.26 2.40
N HIS A 266 8.32 -14.34 3.11
CA HIS A 266 9.33 -15.23 3.70
C HIS A 266 10.19 -15.94 2.65
N SER A 267 9.64 -16.16 1.46
CA SER A 267 10.36 -16.81 0.36
C SER A 267 11.29 -15.88 -0.43
N HIS A 268 11.18 -14.56 -0.25
CA HIS A 268 11.82 -13.58 -1.14
C HIS A 268 12.87 -12.71 -0.42
N PRO A 269 14.12 -12.61 -0.93
CA PRO A 269 15.21 -11.85 -0.28
C PRO A 269 14.90 -10.35 -0.12
N GLY A 270 14.07 -9.80 -1.01
CA GLY A 270 13.61 -8.40 -0.95
C GLY A 270 12.84 -8.03 0.32
N PHE A 271 12.30 -9.00 1.08
CA PHE A 271 11.57 -8.70 2.31
C PHE A 271 12.45 -7.99 3.35
N ALA A 272 13.75 -8.27 3.38
CA ALA A 272 14.70 -7.58 4.26
C ALA A 272 14.73 -6.05 4.07
N TYR A 273 14.52 -5.56 2.84
CA TYR A 273 14.44 -4.13 2.55
C TYR A 273 13.18 -3.46 3.10
N LEU A 274 12.08 -4.21 3.19
CA LEU A 274 10.77 -3.71 3.62
C LEU A 274 10.61 -3.68 5.14
N LYS A 275 11.42 -4.44 5.87
CA LYS A 275 11.45 -4.40 7.34
C LYS A 275 11.80 -3.00 7.84
N ASP A 276 10.97 -2.51 8.77
CA ASP A 276 11.03 -1.18 9.39
C ASP A 276 11.01 -0.01 8.38
N MET A 277 10.36 -0.21 7.22
CA MET A 277 10.30 0.83 6.20
C MET A 277 9.56 2.08 6.70
N PRO A 278 10.17 3.28 6.68
CA PRO A 278 9.48 4.49 7.10
C PRO A 278 8.36 4.87 6.12
N ALA A 279 7.26 5.41 6.65
CA ALA A 279 6.21 6.04 5.86
C ALA A 279 6.15 7.57 6.05
N SER A 280 7.04 8.13 6.87
CA SER A 280 7.23 9.58 7.02
C SER A 280 8.65 9.97 6.69
N TRP A 281 8.82 11.17 6.16
CA TRP A 281 10.09 11.63 5.58
C TRP A 281 10.37 13.05 6.05
N ASP A 282 11.62 13.29 6.47
CA ASP A 282 12.10 14.63 6.81
C ASP A 282 12.43 15.43 5.53
N GLU A 283 12.75 14.72 4.44
CA GLU A 283 13.15 15.30 3.18
C GLU A 283 12.82 14.37 2.02
N THR A 284 12.41 14.94 0.89
CA THR A 284 12.14 14.23 -0.36
C THR A 284 12.79 14.99 -1.52
N ARG A 285 13.41 14.26 -2.44
CA ARG A 285 14.04 14.80 -3.64
C ARG A 285 13.73 13.90 -4.84
N PHE A 286 13.13 14.44 -5.89
CA PHE A 286 13.15 13.82 -7.20
C PHE A 286 14.49 14.19 -7.85
N LEU A 287 15.32 13.18 -8.11
CA LEU A 287 16.71 13.35 -8.53
C LEU A 287 16.84 13.39 -10.05
N ASP A 288 16.04 12.58 -10.75
CA ASP A 288 16.04 12.49 -12.20
C ASP A 288 14.72 11.86 -12.67
N CYS A 289 14.19 12.30 -13.81
CA CYS A 289 12.97 11.73 -14.39
C CYS A 289 12.74 12.19 -15.82
N VAL A 290 12.07 11.33 -16.59
CA VAL A 290 11.32 11.70 -17.78
C VAL A 290 9.93 11.07 -17.62
N ILE A 291 8.89 11.89 -17.64
CA ILE A 291 7.50 11.45 -17.42
C ILE A 291 7.13 10.44 -18.51
N GLY A 292 6.63 9.26 -18.13
CA GLY A 292 6.39 8.14 -19.05
C GLY A 292 7.54 7.15 -19.10
N ASP A 293 8.77 7.59 -18.83
CA ASP A 293 9.96 6.80 -19.10
C ASP A 293 10.63 6.23 -17.82
N TYR A 294 11.00 7.09 -16.88
CA TYR A 294 11.66 6.67 -15.64
C TYR A 294 11.54 7.72 -14.54
N THR A 295 11.70 7.29 -13.29
CA THR A 295 11.71 8.19 -12.13
C THR A 295 12.71 7.71 -11.10
N VAL A 296 13.54 8.64 -10.60
CA VAL A 296 14.45 8.43 -9.48
C VAL A 296 14.09 9.39 -8.34
N ALA A 297 13.67 8.84 -7.21
CA ALA A 297 13.32 9.60 -6.02
C ALA A 297 14.16 9.14 -4.82
N ALA A 298 14.57 10.10 -3.99
CA ALA A 298 15.26 9.85 -2.73
C ALA A 298 14.53 10.54 -1.56
N ARG A 299 14.40 9.83 -0.44
CA ARG A 299 13.75 10.31 0.77
C ARG A 299 14.62 10.07 2.00
N ARG A 300 14.62 11.00 2.95
CA ARG A 300 15.42 10.90 4.18
C ARG A 300 14.53 10.75 5.39
N LYS A 301 14.87 9.82 6.27
CA LYS A 301 14.36 9.72 7.64
C LYS A 301 15.52 9.68 8.61
N GLY A 302 15.63 10.68 9.48
CA GLY A 302 16.80 10.88 10.34
C GLY A 302 18.07 11.00 9.51
N HIS A 303 18.99 10.05 9.70
CA HIS A 303 20.27 9.97 8.99
C HIS A 303 20.30 8.92 7.85
N THR A 304 19.17 8.25 7.60
CA THR A 304 19.06 7.22 6.57
C THR A 304 18.36 7.79 5.35
N TRP A 305 18.97 7.59 4.18
CA TRP A 305 18.32 7.87 2.90
C TRP A 305 17.80 6.58 2.28
N TYR A 306 16.67 6.68 1.60
CA TYR A 306 16.05 5.63 0.82
C TYR A 306 15.89 6.15 -0.60
N LEU A 307 16.23 5.34 -1.59
CA LEU A 307 16.14 5.71 -3.00
C LEU A 307 15.38 4.64 -3.75
N GLY A 308 14.50 5.06 -4.65
CA GLY A 308 13.83 4.20 -5.62
C GLY A 308 14.09 4.74 -7.01
N ALA A 309 14.49 3.87 -7.91
CA ALA A 309 14.54 4.11 -9.34
C ALA A 309 13.63 3.09 -10.03
N ILE A 310 12.75 3.55 -10.90
CA ILE A 310 11.84 2.71 -11.70
C ILE A 310 11.90 3.14 -13.17
N THR A 311 11.60 2.21 -14.08
CA THR A 311 11.54 2.45 -15.52
C THR A 311 10.24 1.91 -16.12
N ASP A 312 9.96 2.35 -17.32
CA ASP A 312 8.90 1.89 -18.22
C ASP A 312 9.25 0.55 -18.90
N GLU A 313 8.59 0.22 -20.01
CA GLU A 313 8.81 -1.00 -20.79
C GLU A 313 10.16 -1.10 -21.51
N TYR A 314 11.08 -0.16 -21.32
CA TYR A 314 12.42 -0.18 -21.92
C TYR A 314 13.51 -0.37 -20.87
N ASP A 315 14.54 -1.16 -21.23
CA ASP A 315 15.78 -1.26 -20.47
C ASP A 315 16.48 0.10 -20.42
N ARG A 316 16.93 0.51 -19.23
CA ARG A 316 17.62 1.79 -19.03
C ARG A 316 18.86 1.65 -18.19
N THR A 317 19.86 2.46 -18.53
CA THR A 317 21.07 2.62 -17.71
C THR A 317 21.21 4.09 -17.31
N LEU A 318 21.12 4.36 -16.02
CA LEU A 318 21.21 5.71 -15.46
C LEU A 318 22.57 5.92 -14.77
N ARG A 319 23.12 7.12 -14.90
CA ARG A 319 24.31 7.56 -14.17
C ARG A 319 23.88 8.56 -13.11
N LEU A 320 23.80 8.12 -11.87
CA LEU A 320 23.21 8.89 -10.77
C LEU A 320 24.29 9.46 -9.83
N PRO A 321 24.53 10.79 -9.83
CA PRO A 321 25.39 11.43 -8.83
C PRO A 321 24.73 11.44 -7.45
N LEU A 322 25.43 10.94 -6.42
CA LEU A 322 24.90 10.85 -5.05
C LEU A 322 25.08 12.13 -4.22
N ARG A 323 25.09 13.30 -4.87
CA ARG A 323 25.38 14.60 -4.23
C ARG A 323 24.43 14.94 -3.08
N PHE A 324 23.24 14.34 -3.07
CA PHE A 324 22.23 14.51 -2.02
C PHE A 324 22.62 13.93 -0.66
N LEU A 325 23.54 12.95 -0.59
CA LEU A 325 23.94 12.31 0.67
C LEU A 325 24.70 13.26 1.63
N GLY A 326 25.20 14.39 1.15
CA GLY A 326 26.01 15.30 1.96
C GLY A 326 27.36 14.71 2.40
N ARG A 327 28.02 15.32 3.39
CA ARG A 327 29.38 14.95 3.79
C ARG A 327 29.41 13.65 4.62
N GLY A 328 30.29 12.74 4.24
CA GLY A 328 30.56 11.51 5.00
C GLY A 328 30.73 10.28 4.10
N ARG A 329 30.80 9.12 4.74
CA ARG A 329 30.67 7.81 4.10
C ARG A 329 29.32 7.22 4.44
N TYR A 330 28.72 6.52 3.49
CA TYR A 330 27.48 5.80 3.65
C TYR A 330 27.66 4.35 3.20
N THR A 331 27.06 3.41 3.90
CA THR A 331 26.83 2.06 3.40
C THR A 331 25.55 2.11 2.56
N ALA A 332 25.68 1.85 1.26
CA ALA A 332 24.56 1.67 0.35
C ALA A 332 24.21 0.18 0.31
N GLU A 333 23.03 -0.19 0.81
CA GLU A 333 22.43 -1.51 0.67
C GLU A 333 21.49 -1.47 -0.53
N ILE A 334 21.85 -2.17 -1.60
CA ILE A 334 21.28 -2.03 -2.94
C ILE A 334 20.54 -3.30 -3.31
N TYR A 335 19.28 -3.15 -3.68
CA TYR A 335 18.38 -4.17 -4.19
C TYR A 335 18.04 -3.80 -5.63
N SER A 336 18.55 -4.52 -6.62
CA SER A 336 18.34 -4.24 -8.04
C SER A 336 17.87 -5.47 -8.79
N ASP A 337 17.39 -5.29 -10.01
CA ASP A 337 17.23 -6.40 -10.96
C ASP A 337 18.55 -7.21 -11.03
N ALA A 338 18.45 -8.54 -10.98
CA ALA A 338 19.59 -9.43 -11.17
C ALA A 338 20.02 -9.48 -12.64
N ALA A 339 21.16 -10.10 -12.91
CA ALA A 339 21.71 -10.17 -14.27
C ALA A 339 20.82 -10.96 -15.26
N ASP A 340 20.07 -11.94 -14.75
CA ASP A 340 19.16 -12.80 -15.50
C ASP A 340 17.69 -12.38 -15.37
N THR A 341 17.41 -11.25 -14.71
CA THR A 341 16.06 -10.71 -14.60
C THR A 341 15.57 -10.21 -15.95
N SER A 342 14.34 -10.58 -16.31
CA SER A 342 13.63 -10.03 -17.46
C SER A 342 12.18 -9.72 -17.08
N TRP A 343 11.59 -8.68 -17.67
CA TRP A 343 10.22 -8.29 -17.34
C TRP A 343 9.23 -9.43 -17.52
N HIS A 344 9.25 -10.10 -18.68
CA HIS A 344 8.24 -11.09 -19.05
C HIS A 344 8.57 -12.50 -18.54
N ASP A 345 9.81 -12.95 -18.71
CA ASP A 345 10.14 -14.37 -18.52
C ASP A 345 10.66 -14.69 -17.11
N ASN A 346 11.43 -13.77 -16.50
CA ASN A 346 12.10 -14.02 -15.23
C ASN A 346 12.11 -12.76 -14.33
N PRO A 347 10.97 -12.27 -13.85
CA PRO A 347 10.87 -10.97 -13.18
C PRO A 347 11.20 -11.00 -11.67
N LEU A 348 11.40 -12.19 -11.10
CA LEU A 348 11.56 -12.40 -9.66
C LEU A 348 12.99 -12.18 -9.13
N PRO A 349 14.06 -12.62 -9.83
CA PRO A 349 15.40 -12.52 -9.29
C PRO A 349 15.80 -11.07 -9.00
N ILE A 350 16.47 -10.88 -7.88
CA ILE A 350 17.08 -9.60 -7.49
C ILE A 350 18.52 -9.85 -7.07
N ASP A 351 19.38 -8.86 -7.31
CA ASP A 351 20.72 -8.79 -6.73
C ASP A 351 20.69 -7.93 -5.46
N VAL A 352 21.28 -8.44 -4.37
CA VAL A 352 21.39 -7.72 -3.10
C VAL A 352 22.86 -7.57 -2.77
N ARG A 353 23.34 -6.34 -2.73
CA ARG A 353 24.74 -6.03 -2.47
C ARG A 353 24.92 -4.80 -1.61
N THR A 354 26.08 -4.71 -0.97
CA THR A 354 26.45 -3.53 -0.18
C THR A 354 27.73 -2.90 -0.69
N GLU A 355 27.79 -1.57 -0.75
CA GLU A 355 29.02 -0.86 -1.07
C GLU A 355 29.16 0.44 -0.27
N THR A 356 30.40 0.90 -0.06
CA THR A 356 30.66 2.19 0.59
C THR A 356 30.66 3.31 -0.45
N VAL A 357 29.81 4.31 -0.24
CA VAL A 357 29.66 5.48 -1.13
C VAL A 357 29.87 6.80 -0.40
N ARG A 358 30.07 7.86 -1.17
CA ARG A 358 30.15 9.25 -0.70
C ARG A 358 29.34 10.15 -1.64
N ALA A 359 29.14 11.42 -1.27
CA ALA A 359 28.45 12.38 -2.14
C ALA A 359 29.14 12.64 -3.50
N SER A 360 30.42 12.30 -3.63
CA SER A 360 31.18 12.34 -4.90
C SER A 360 30.98 11.09 -5.76
N THR A 361 30.38 10.02 -5.24
CA THR A 361 30.12 8.79 -6.00
C THR A 361 29.05 9.03 -7.05
N VAL A 362 29.24 8.44 -8.23
CA VAL A 362 28.22 8.31 -9.27
C VAL A 362 27.89 6.83 -9.41
N LEU A 363 26.64 6.45 -9.10
CA LEU A 363 26.18 5.07 -9.28
C LEU A 363 25.71 4.85 -10.70
N LYS A 364 25.97 3.65 -11.22
CA LYS A 364 25.39 3.17 -12.46
C LYS A 364 24.21 2.26 -12.11
N LEU A 365 22.99 2.71 -12.36
CA LEU A 365 21.78 1.92 -12.17
C LEU A 365 21.43 1.25 -13.50
N LYS A 366 21.27 -0.06 -13.51
CA LYS A 366 20.75 -0.82 -14.65
C LYS A 366 19.34 -1.24 -14.28
N LEU A 367 18.37 -0.78 -15.05
CA LEU A 367 16.96 -1.07 -14.86
C LEU A 367 16.53 -1.91 -16.05
N VAL A 368 16.05 -3.11 -15.79
CA VAL A 368 15.37 -3.92 -16.82
C VAL A 368 14.03 -3.25 -17.13
N ALA A 369 13.46 -3.46 -18.31
CA ALA A 369 12.07 -3.10 -18.61
C ALA A 369 11.12 -3.50 -17.47
N GLY A 370 10.19 -2.62 -17.09
CA GLY A 370 9.32 -2.79 -15.92
C GLY A 370 10.05 -2.98 -14.59
N GLY A 371 11.35 -2.68 -14.56
CA GLY A 371 12.25 -2.98 -13.47
C GLY A 371 12.57 -1.78 -12.60
N GLY A 372 13.56 -1.98 -11.72
CA GLY A 372 13.86 -0.98 -10.71
C GLY A 372 15.09 -1.25 -9.86
N THR A 373 15.38 -0.29 -8.99
CA THR A 373 16.42 -0.42 -7.97
C THR A 373 15.99 0.34 -6.72
N ALA A 374 16.05 -0.33 -5.57
CA ALA A 374 15.84 0.25 -4.26
C ALA A 374 17.15 0.29 -3.47
N ILE A 375 17.45 1.41 -2.80
CA ILE A 375 18.70 1.57 -2.06
C ILE A 375 18.46 2.19 -0.70
N ARG A 376 19.01 1.59 0.34
CA ARG A 376 19.05 2.14 1.70
C ARG A 376 20.48 2.60 2.01
N PHE A 377 20.66 3.91 2.22
CA PHE A 377 21.95 4.51 2.58
C PHE A 377 21.98 4.81 4.08
N ARG A 378 22.85 4.13 4.82
CA ARG A 378 23.09 4.40 6.24
C ARG A 378 24.44 5.06 6.42
N ARG A 379 24.50 6.17 7.16
CA ARG A 379 25.76 6.85 7.47
C ARG A 379 26.67 5.89 8.26
N VAL A 380 27.91 5.74 7.82
CA VAL A 380 28.92 4.97 8.56
C VAL A 380 29.28 5.78 9.80
N ARG A 381 29.00 5.25 11.00
CA ARG A 381 29.46 5.88 12.24
C ARG A 381 30.99 5.79 12.27
N SER A 382 31.62 6.95 12.42
CA SER A 382 33.06 7.09 12.58
C SER A 382 33.49 6.66 13.97
#